data_AF-A0A0E9NIL7-F1
#
_entry.id   AF-A0A0E9NIL7-F1
#
_cell.length_a   1.000
_cell.length_b   1.000
_cell.length_c   1.000
_cell.angle_alpha   90.00
_cell.angle_beta   90.00
_cell.angle_gamma   90.00
#
_symmetry.space_group_name_H-M   'P 1'
#
loop_
_entity.id
_entity.type
_entity.pdbx_description
1 polymer ?
#
loop_
_entity_poly.entity_id
_entity_poly.type
_entity_poly.pdbx_seq_one_letter_code
_entity_poly.pdbx_strand_id
1 'polypeptide(L)'
;MQALTVTRVMKILKVREAFLTDYEVLAHFKEIEERQKETAQVLGSAAALGSANFRTIQYELLDYLKSSPAANYTAEEIVQLSQDLAQFDLTKAERLQIINSRPKAAVDLYNIVEEMENRLSEEDMYAILGLFGVTAEENGEMENGEGDEESGEGYEHHDGQEGEYQEGEYQEEHQVRHGEDNEEAEVVGHSDDAMEE
;
A
#
# COMPACT_ATOMS: atom_id res chain seq x y z
N MET A 1 44.93 15.72 -24.19
CA MET A 1 44.40 15.84 -22.81
C MET A 1 43.08 15.08 -22.79
N GLN A 2 43.03 13.89 -22.18
CA GLN A 2 41.78 13.16 -22.01
C GLN A 2 41.08 13.68 -20.76
N ALA A 3 39.89 14.24 -20.93
CA ALA A 3 39.01 14.56 -19.82
C ALA A 3 38.52 13.23 -19.21
N LEU A 4 39.03 12.89 -18.03
CA LEU A 4 38.42 11.85 -17.20
C LEU A 4 37.09 12.40 -16.67
N THR A 5 36.01 12.11 -17.37
CA THR A 5 34.66 12.30 -16.84
C THR A 5 34.45 11.26 -15.75
N VAL A 6 34.64 11.63 -14.49
CA VAL A 6 34.29 10.77 -13.35
C VAL A 6 32.76 10.72 -13.28
N THR A 7 32.16 9.75 -13.97
CA THR A 7 30.76 9.41 -13.78
C THR A 7 30.64 8.82 -12.38
N ARG A 8 29.95 9.50 -11.46
CA ARG A 8 29.66 8.95 -10.13
C ARG A 8 28.61 7.86 -10.33
N VAL A 9 29.05 6.63 -10.56
CA VAL A 9 28.15 5.49 -10.83
C VAL A 9 27.62 4.97 -9.49
N MET A 10 26.32 5.13 -9.24
CA MET A 10 25.62 4.47 -8.13
C MET A 10 25.63 2.96 -8.36
N LYS A 11 25.98 2.17 -7.33
CA LYS A 11 26.05 0.72 -7.39
C LYS A 11 25.21 0.10 -6.29
N ILE A 12 24.45 -0.93 -6.65
CA ILE A 12 23.70 -1.74 -5.68
C ILE A 12 24.70 -2.70 -5.02
N LEU A 13 24.92 -2.54 -3.72
CA LEU A 13 25.80 -3.43 -2.95
C LEU A 13 25.08 -4.71 -2.54
N LYS A 14 23.83 -4.57 -2.11
CA LYS A 14 22.93 -5.65 -1.73
C LYS A 14 21.52 -5.29 -2.21
N VAL A 15 20.88 -6.22 -2.90
CA VAL A 15 19.53 -6.02 -3.46
C VAL A 15 18.48 -6.02 -2.34
N ARG A 16 18.69 -6.82 -1.29
CA ARG A 16 17.78 -6.96 -0.15
C ARG A 16 18.61 -6.92 1.13
N GLU A 17 18.57 -5.80 1.85
CA GLU A 17 19.29 -5.64 3.12
C GLU A 17 18.48 -6.21 4.29
N ALA A 18 17.21 -5.85 4.35
CA ALA A 18 16.32 -6.15 5.46
C ALA A 18 14.87 -6.25 4.97
N PHE A 19 14.05 -6.89 5.80
CA PHE A 19 12.60 -6.80 5.73
C PHE A 19 12.15 -5.72 6.71
N LEU A 20 11.15 -4.94 6.30
CA LEU A 20 10.56 -3.89 7.12
C LEU A 20 9.06 -4.14 7.18
N THR A 21 8.50 -4.07 8.38
CA THR A 21 7.05 -4.07 8.63
C THR A 21 6.42 -2.78 8.11
N ASP A 22 5.14 -2.86 7.78
CA ASP A 22 4.37 -1.68 7.36
C ASP A 22 4.34 -0.61 8.46
N TYR A 23 4.38 -1.05 9.73
CA TYR A 23 4.56 -0.16 10.88
C TYR A 23 5.89 0.60 10.86
N GLU A 24 7.02 -0.08 10.65
CA GLU A 24 8.35 0.56 10.61
C GLU A 24 8.43 1.59 9.49
N VAL A 25 7.85 1.27 8.33
CA VAL A 25 7.76 2.21 7.22
C VAL A 25 6.88 3.41 7.61
N LEU A 26 5.70 3.18 8.19
CA LEU A 26 4.80 4.24 8.65
C LEU A 26 5.47 5.15 9.69
N ALA A 27 6.14 4.57 10.70
CA ALA A 27 6.86 5.30 11.73
C ALA A 27 7.97 6.16 11.12
N HIS A 28 8.76 5.60 10.20
CA HIS A 28 9.84 6.32 9.53
C HIS A 28 9.32 7.51 8.70
N PHE A 29 8.23 7.33 7.97
CA PHE A 29 7.64 8.42 7.17
C PHE A 29 7.03 9.52 8.05
N LYS A 30 6.47 9.19 9.22
CA LYS A 30 6.04 10.19 10.22
C LYS A 30 7.23 11.00 10.74
N GLU A 31 8.38 10.37 10.99
CA GLU A 31 9.61 11.08 11.38
C GLU A 31 10.12 12.01 10.26
N ILE A 32 9.99 11.59 8.99
CA ILE A 32 10.31 12.44 7.84
C ILE A 32 9.40 13.67 7.80
N GLU A 33 8.08 13.50 7.98
CA GLU A 33 7.12 14.63 8.02
C GLU A 33 7.47 15.60 9.15
N GLU A 34 7.84 15.12 10.33
CA GLU A 34 8.18 15.98 11.46
C GLU A 34 9.45 16.81 11.20
N ARG A 35 10.51 16.19 10.66
CA ARG A 35 11.71 16.91 10.24
C ARG A 35 11.44 17.95 9.16
N GLN A 36 10.50 17.68 8.25
CA GLN A 36 10.08 18.64 7.24
C GLN A 36 9.37 19.84 7.89
N LYS A 37 8.50 19.62 8.87
CA LYS A 37 7.84 20.72 9.62
C LYS A 37 8.86 21.58 10.37
N GLU A 38 9.80 20.96 11.08
CA GLU A 38 10.87 21.66 11.78
C GLU A 38 11.70 22.52 10.80
N THR A 39 12.07 21.93 9.66
CA THR A 39 12.79 22.64 8.59
C THR A 39 11.98 23.82 8.05
N ALA A 40 10.67 23.64 7.85
CA ALA A 40 9.78 24.69 7.36
C ALA A 40 9.67 25.85 8.36
N GLN A 41 9.67 25.56 9.66
CA GLN A 41 9.63 26.57 10.73
C GLN A 41 10.91 27.40 10.80
N VAL A 42 12.07 26.78 10.57
CA VAL A 42 13.39 27.45 10.71
C VAL A 42 13.84 28.13 9.42
N LEU A 43 13.66 27.48 8.27
CA LEU A 43 14.23 27.88 6.97
C LEU A 43 13.17 28.24 5.92
N GLY A 44 11.89 28.16 6.28
CA GLY A 44 10.76 28.43 5.40
C GLY A 44 10.32 27.21 4.57
N SER A 45 9.06 27.22 4.13
CA SER A 45 8.42 26.09 3.45
C SER A 45 9.16 25.63 2.18
N ALA A 46 9.80 26.54 1.45
CA ALA A 46 10.57 26.21 0.25
C ALA A 46 11.76 25.27 0.55
N ALA A 47 12.39 25.39 1.72
CA ALA A 47 13.52 24.54 2.12
C ALA A 47 13.08 23.15 2.59
N ALA A 48 11.86 23.02 3.08
CA ALA A 48 11.28 21.74 3.52
C ALA A 48 10.66 20.92 2.38
N LEU A 49 10.35 21.57 1.26
CA LEU A 49 9.75 20.92 0.11
C LEU A 49 10.81 20.06 -0.61
N GLY A 50 10.64 18.74 -0.54
CA GLY A 50 11.43 17.78 -1.33
C GLY A 50 11.17 17.87 -2.84
N SER A 51 11.59 16.87 -3.60
CA SER A 51 11.18 16.76 -5.01
C SER A 51 9.66 16.51 -5.10
N ALA A 52 9.03 16.95 -6.20
CA ALA A 52 7.59 16.72 -6.41
C ALA A 52 7.24 15.22 -6.39
N ASN A 53 8.05 14.41 -7.07
CA ASN A 53 7.87 12.95 -7.12
C ASN A 53 7.92 12.31 -5.74
N PHE A 54 8.86 12.74 -4.87
CA PHE A 54 8.96 12.20 -3.52
C PHE A 54 7.72 12.54 -2.68
N ARG A 55 7.19 13.76 -2.82
CA ARG A 55 5.97 14.17 -2.10
C ARG A 55 4.75 13.34 -2.48
N THR A 56 4.58 13.06 -3.78
CA THR A 56 3.46 12.21 -4.24
C THR A 56 3.55 10.83 -3.63
N ILE A 57 4.72 10.18 -3.73
CA ILE A 57 4.94 8.84 -3.14
C ILE A 57 4.74 8.87 -1.62
N GLN A 58 5.28 9.89 -0.95
CA GLN A 58 5.12 10.05 0.50
C GLN A 58 3.65 10.17 0.91
N TYR A 59 2.87 10.98 0.19
CA TYR A 59 1.45 11.19 0.49
C TYR A 59 0.64 9.91 0.28
N GLU A 60 0.75 9.28 -0.90
CA GLU A 60 0.01 8.05 -1.24
C GLU A 60 0.38 6.89 -0.31
N LEU A 61 1.67 6.73 0.00
CA LEU A 61 2.13 5.68 0.92
C LEU A 61 1.62 5.89 2.34
N LEU A 62 1.68 7.12 2.85
CA LEU A 62 1.17 7.43 4.19
C LEU A 62 -0.34 7.23 4.27
N ASP A 63 -1.09 7.58 3.23
CA ASP A 63 -2.54 7.39 3.17
C ASP A 63 -2.90 5.89 3.22
N TYR A 64 -2.24 5.08 2.38
CA TYR A 64 -2.37 3.63 2.42
C TYR A 64 -2.04 3.06 3.80
N LEU A 65 -0.86 3.37 4.34
CA LEU A 65 -0.41 2.81 5.62
C LEU A 65 -1.29 3.22 6.81
N LYS A 66 -1.86 4.44 6.79
CA LYS A 66 -2.82 4.90 7.81
C LYS A 66 -4.14 4.15 7.77
N SER A 67 -4.58 3.71 6.60
CA SER A 67 -5.77 2.86 6.42
C SER A 67 -5.52 1.38 6.72
N SER A 68 -4.26 0.95 6.68
CA SER A 68 -3.84 -0.43 6.92
C SER A 68 -3.78 -0.79 8.42
N PRO A 69 -3.71 -2.09 8.78
CA PRO A 69 -3.51 -2.52 10.17
C PRO A 69 -2.26 -1.93 10.85
N ALA A 70 -1.26 -1.50 10.07
CA ALA A 70 -0.04 -0.87 10.56
C ALA A 70 -0.29 0.32 11.49
N ALA A 71 -1.37 1.06 11.29
CA ALA A 71 -1.72 2.22 12.11
C ALA A 71 -2.12 1.87 13.55
N ASN A 72 -2.50 0.61 13.80
CA ASN A 72 -2.99 0.14 15.09
C ASN A 72 -1.89 -0.45 15.97
N TYR A 73 -0.65 -0.50 15.50
CA TYR A 73 0.48 -1.01 16.27
C TYR A 73 1.26 0.11 16.97
N THR A 74 1.88 -0.28 18.08
CA THR A 74 2.96 0.42 18.75
C THR A 74 4.31 -0.27 18.50
N ALA A 75 5.42 0.41 18.78
CA ALA A 75 6.75 -0.16 18.58
C ALA A 75 6.96 -1.38 19.48
N GLU A 76 6.47 -1.30 20.72
CA GLU A 76 6.54 -2.37 21.71
C GLU A 76 5.75 -3.60 21.26
N GLU A 77 4.55 -3.41 20.71
CA GLU A 77 3.73 -4.50 20.18
C GLU A 77 4.40 -5.20 19.00
N ILE A 78 5.01 -4.48 18.07
CA ILE A 78 5.72 -5.11 16.93
C ILE A 78 6.89 -5.97 17.41
N VAL A 79 7.67 -5.48 18.38
CA VAL A 79 8.78 -6.27 18.94
C VAL A 79 8.25 -7.52 19.63
N GLN A 80 7.20 -7.38 20.44
CA GLN A 80 6.59 -8.50 21.15
C GLN A 80 6.01 -9.53 20.18
N LEU A 81 5.19 -9.11 19.22
CA LEU A 81 4.62 -9.97 18.19
C LEU A 81 5.70 -10.68 17.37
N SER A 82 6.79 -10.00 17.03
CA SER A 82 7.90 -10.63 16.31
C SER A 82 8.59 -11.72 17.14
N GLN A 83 8.63 -11.60 18.46
CA GLN A 83 9.20 -12.60 19.36
C GLN A 83 8.22 -13.77 19.57
N ASP A 84 6.94 -13.47 19.78
CA ASP A 84 5.90 -14.47 19.98
C ASP A 84 5.73 -15.34 18.74
N LEU A 85 5.67 -14.72 17.56
CA LEU A 85 5.58 -15.43 16.29
C LEU A 85 6.84 -16.24 15.94
N ALA A 86 7.99 -15.94 16.56
CA ALA A 86 9.22 -16.69 16.33
C ALA A 86 9.24 -18.07 17.00
N GLN A 87 8.28 -18.36 17.87
CA GLN A 87 8.14 -19.65 18.55
C GLN A 87 7.51 -20.72 17.65
N PHE A 88 6.74 -20.29 16.65
CA PHE A 88 6.07 -21.16 15.69
C PHE A 88 6.98 -21.43 14.47
N ASP A 89 6.68 -22.51 13.74
CA ASP A 89 7.38 -22.85 12.50
C ASP A 89 6.97 -21.93 11.34
N LEU A 90 7.37 -20.66 11.43
CA LEU A 90 7.08 -19.60 10.45
C LEU A 90 8.37 -19.01 9.88
N THR A 91 8.42 -18.88 8.56
CA THR A 91 9.47 -18.15 7.87
C THR A 91 9.46 -16.67 8.23
N LYS A 92 10.53 -15.94 7.91
CA LYS A 92 10.57 -14.48 8.14
C LYS A 92 9.51 -13.74 7.31
N ALA A 93 9.20 -14.22 6.11
CA ALA A 93 8.23 -13.60 5.22
C ALA A 93 6.80 -13.83 5.72
N GLU A 94 6.47 -15.05 6.17
CA GLU A 94 5.15 -15.35 6.74
C GLU A 94 4.88 -14.53 8.01
N ARG A 95 5.86 -14.43 8.92
CA ARG A 95 5.75 -13.57 10.11
C ARG A 95 5.52 -12.11 9.75
N LEU A 96 6.24 -11.61 8.75
CA LEU A 96 6.08 -10.25 8.26
C LEU A 96 4.66 -10.04 7.69
N GLN A 97 4.16 -10.99 6.90
CA GLN A 97 2.82 -10.93 6.32
C GLN A 97 1.74 -10.98 7.41
N ILE A 98 1.86 -11.87 8.40
CA ILE A 98 0.94 -11.97 9.54
C ILE A 98 0.89 -10.64 10.31
N ILE A 99 2.05 -10.02 10.59
CA ILE A 99 2.11 -8.72 11.26
C ILE A 99 1.45 -7.63 10.41
N ASN A 100 1.71 -7.59 9.11
CA ASN A 100 1.18 -6.54 8.24
C ASN A 100 -0.34 -6.69 7.98
N SER A 101 -0.84 -7.92 7.85
CA SER A 101 -2.25 -8.19 7.51
C SER A 101 -3.17 -8.24 8.72
N ARG A 102 -2.63 -8.52 9.92
CA ARG A 102 -3.39 -8.71 11.16
C ARG A 102 -4.56 -9.70 10.96
N PRO A 103 -4.29 -11.01 10.90
CA PRO A 103 -5.30 -12.02 10.59
C PRO A 103 -6.47 -11.97 11.59
N LYS A 104 -7.68 -12.11 11.07
CA LYS A 104 -8.93 -12.08 11.83
C LYS A 104 -9.59 -13.44 11.91
N ALA A 105 -9.21 -14.35 11.01
CA ALA A 105 -9.71 -15.71 11.02
C ALA A 105 -8.67 -16.73 10.57
N ALA A 106 -8.93 -18.01 10.84
CA ALA A 106 -8.08 -19.12 10.41
C ALA A 106 -7.81 -19.11 8.90
N VAL A 107 -8.82 -18.77 8.09
CA VAL A 107 -8.70 -18.66 6.63
C VAL A 107 -7.62 -17.67 6.20
N ASP A 108 -7.38 -16.61 6.97
CA ASP A 108 -6.33 -15.63 6.67
C ASP A 108 -4.94 -16.25 6.84
N LEU A 109 -4.76 -17.13 7.82
CA LEU A 109 -3.51 -17.84 8.04
C LEU A 109 -3.24 -18.88 6.96
N TYR A 110 -4.26 -19.60 6.49
CA TYR A 110 -4.15 -20.51 5.35
C TYR A 110 -3.72 -19.79 4.06
N ASN A 111 -4.08 -18.52 3.90
CA ASN A 111 -3.66 -17.71 2.75
C ASN A 111 -2.19 -17.23 2.86
N ILE A 112 -1.59 -17.29 4.05
CA ILE A 112 -0.22 -16.79 4.29
C ILE A 112 0.77 -17.95 4.42
N VAL A 113 0.41 -19.02 5.12
CA VAL A 113 1.30 -20.13 5.46
C VAL A 113 1.09 -21.29 4.50
N GLU A 114 2.13 -21.63 3.75
CA GLU A 114 2.10 -22.79 2.85
C GLU A 114 2.17 -24.10 3.65
N GLU A 115 1.40 -25.11 3.21
CA GLU A 115 1.31 -26.44 3.84
C GLU A 115 1.05 -26.38 5.36
N MET A 116 0.16 -25.45 5.78
CA MET A 116 -0.07 -25.11 7.18
C MET A 116 -0.38 -26.32 8.07
N GLU A 117 -1.22 -27.25 7.61
CA GLU A 117 -1.61 -28.47 8.33
C GLU A 117 -0.43 -29.39 8.68
N ASN A 118 0.65 -29.34 7.89
CA ASN A 118 1.85 -30.14 8.12
C ASN A 118 2.82 -29.47 9.10
N ARG A 119 2.70 -28.16 9.32
CA ARG A 119 3.69 -27.34 10.03
C ARG A 119 3.19 -26.81 11.38
N LEU A 120 1.90 -26.52 11.48
CA LEU A 120 1.26 -25.94 12.65
C LEU A 120 0.10 -26.81 13.11
N SER A 121 -0.01 -26.99 14.42
CA SER A 121 -1.19 -27.62 15.01
C SER A 121 -2.38 -26.64 15.04
N GLU A 122 -3.59 -27.16 15.24
CA GLU A 122 -4.76 -26.30 15.50
C GLU A 122 -4.54 -25.41 16.73
N GLU A 123 -3.89 -25.93 17.78
CA GLU A 123 -3.54 -25.16 18.97
C GLU A 123 -2.62 -23.98 18.64
N ASP A 124 -1.61 -24.19 17.79
CA ASP A 124 -0.70 -23.13 17.34
C ASP A 124 -1.44 -22.06 16.52
N MET A 125 -2.35 -22.49 15.64
CA MET A 125 -3.18 -21.59 14.84
C MET A 125 -4.02 -20.69 15.74
N TYR A 126 -4.73 -21.25 16.72
CA TYR A 126 -5.52 -20.47 17.67
C TYR A 126 -4.64 -19.60 18.58
N ALA A 127 -3.44 -20.06 18.94
CA ALA A 127 -2.48 -19.25 19.69
C ALA A 127 -2.04 -18.01 18.88
N ILE A 128 -1.74 -18.17 17.59
CA ILE A 128 -1.39 -17.06 16.70
C ILE A 128 -2.56 -16.07 16.57
N LEU A 129 -3.78 -16.56 16.34
CA LEU A 129 -4.98 -15.72 16.27
C LEU A 129 -5.23 -14.97 17.60
N GLY A 130 -4.98 -15.64 18.72
CA GLY A 130 -5.06 -15.07 20.05
C GLY A 130 -4.12 -13.88 20.28
N LEU A 131 -2.95 -13.85 19.61
CA LEU A 131 -2.03 -12.69 19.68
C LEU A 131 -2.68 -11.41 19.16
N PHE A 132 -3.67 -11.51 18.28
CA PHE A 132 -4.37 -10.37 17.68
C PHE A 132 -5.72 -10.06 18.35
N GLY A 133 -6.09 -10.83 19.38
CA GLY A 133 -7.34 -10.68 20.12
C GLY A 133 -8.54 -11.39 19.47
N VAL A 134 -8.30 -12.30 18.52
CA VAL A 134 -9.34 -13.09 17.87
C VAL A 134 -9.68 -14.28 18.75
N THR A 135 -10.97 -14.48 19.02
CA THR A 135 -11.44 -15.60 19.85
C THR A 135 -11.88 -16.79 19.01
N ALA A 136 -11.86 -17.99 19.58
CA ALA A 136 -12.29 -19.22 18.90
C ALA A 136 -13.79 -19.16 18.49
N GLU A 137 -14.62 -18.43 19.24
CA GLU A 137 -16.04 -18.24 18.94
C GLU A 137 -16.27 -17.48 17.62
N GLU A 138 -15.35 -16.59 17.25
CA GLU A 138 -15.40 -15.83 15.99
C GLU A 138 -14.94 -16.66 14.78
N ASN A 139 -14.31 -17.82 15.01
CA ASN A 139 -13.78 -18.71 13.97
C ASN A 139 -14.61 -19.99 13.75
N GLY A 140 -15.68 -20.19 14.51
CA GLY A 140 -16.42 -21.46 14.59
C GLY A 140 -17.26 -21.85 13.36
N GLU A 141 -17.19 -21.14 12.23
CA GLU A 141 -18.02 -21.41 11.05
C GLU A 141 -17.34 -22.26 9.96
N MET A 142 -16.31 -23.05 10.31
CA MET A 142 -15.76 -24.07 9.42
C MET A 142 -15.83 -25.46 10.08
N GLU A 143 -17.04 -25.85 10.52
CA GLU A 143 -17.31 -27.24 10.85
C GLU A 143 -17.56 -28.03 9.56
N ASN A 144 -16.84 -29.14 9.42
CA ASN A 144 -16.82 -30.09 8.31
C ASN A 144 -18.17 -30.26 7.60
N GLY A 145 -18.24 -29.80 6.34
CA GLY A 145 -19.23 -30.28 5.39
C GLY A 145 -18.90 -31.73 5.03
N GLU A 146 -19.36 -32.68 5.85
CA GLU A 146 -19.39 -34.10 5.50
C GLU A 146 -20.11 -34.24 4.15
N GLY A 147 -19.38 -34.72 3.15
CA GLY A 147 -19.91 -35.02 1.83
C GLY A 147 -20.87 -36.19 1.94
N ASP A 148 -22.17 -35.90 1.87
CA ASP A 148 -23.18 -36.91 1.55
C ASP A 148 -23.14 -37.14 0.03
N GLU A 149 -22.51 -38.26 -0.35
CA GLU A 149 -22.75 -38.89 -1.64
C GLU A 149 -24.20 -39.40 -1.66
N GLU A 150 -25.11 -38.67 -2.33
CA GLU A 150 -26.34 -39.29 -2.82
C GLU A 150 -26.41 -39.21 -4.34
N SER A 151 -26.55 -40.41 -4.90
CA SER A 151 -26.67 -40.79 -6.29
C SER A 151 -27.67 -39.96 -7.09
N GLY A 152 -27.31 -39.70 -8.34
CA GLY A 152 -28.04 -38.80 -9.22
C GLY A 152 -29.35 -39.31 -9.78
N GLU A 153 -30.08 -38.38 -10.39
CA GLU A 153 -31.00 -38.63 -11.50
C GLU A 153 -30.86 -37.48 -12.50
N GLY A 154 -30.80 -37.85 -13.78
CA GLY A 154 -30.54 -36.92 -14.88
C GLY A 154 -31.72 -36.03 -15.21
N TYR A 155 -31.41 -34.87 -15.77
CA TYR A 155 -32.38 -34.02 -16.45
C TYR A 155 -31.83 -33.62 -17.82
N GLU A 156 -32.72 -33.74 -18.78
CA GLU A 156 -32.48 -33.85 -20.21
C GLU A 156 -31.99 -32.56 -20.85
N HIS A 157 -31.24 -32.75 -21.94
CA HIS A 157 -30.88 -31.73 -22.92
C HIS A 157 -32.15 -31.06 -23.47
N HIS A 158 -32.30 -29.75 -23.30
CA HIS A 158 -33.29 -28.96 -24.03
C HIS A 158 -32.56 -27.91 -24.87
N ASP A 159 -32.57 -28.15 -26.18
CA ASP A 159 -31.99 -27.27 -27.19
C ASP A 159 -32.75 -25.94 -27.31
N GLY A 160 -31.98 -24.87 -27.55
CA GLY A 160 -32.38 -23.75 -28.39
C GLY A 160 -33.03 -22.55 -27.71
N GLN A 161 -32.27 -21.47 -27.53
CA GLN A 161 -32.52 -20.20 -28.23
C GLN A 161 -31.34 -19.23 -28.03
N GLU A 162 -30.77 -18.81 -29.15
CA GLU A 162 -29.69 -17.82 -29.26
C GLU A 162 -30.21 -16.47 -28.75
N GLY A 163 -29.63 -15.98 -27.65
CA GLY A 163 -29.80 -14.61 -27.18
C GLY A 163 -28.70 -13.74 -27.78
N GLU A 164 -29.11 -12.77 -28.60
CA GLU A 164 -28.25 -11.77 -29.23
C GLU A 164 -27.44 -10.98 -28.20
N TYR A 165 -26.13 -10.89 -28.43
CA TYR A 165 -25.21 -10.01 -27.73
C TYR A 165 -25.36 -8.59 -28.30
N GLN A 166 -25.80 -7.64 -27.48
CA GLN A 166 -25.73 -6.22 -27.83
C GLN A 166 -24.46 -5.63 -27.23
N GLU A 167 -23.58 -5.19 -28.12
CA GLU A 167 -22.31 -4.53 -27.84
C GLU A 167 -22.59 -3.14 -27.24
N GLY A 168 -22.26 -2.95 -25.96
CA GLY A 168 -22.38 -1.66 -25.29
C GLY A 168 -21.21 -0.75 -25.67
N GLU A 169 -21.50 0.33 -26.40
CA GLU A 169 -20.53 1.37 -26.74
C GLU A 169 -20.01 2.09 -25.47
N TYR A 170 -18.70 2.06 -25.29
CA TYR A 170 -17.94 2.79 -24.28
C TYR A 170 -17.68 4.21 -24.79
N GLN A 171 -18.28 5.22 -24.15
CA GLN A 171 -18.00 6.63 -24.43
C GLN A 171 -16.98 7.16 -23.40
N GLU A 172 -15.78 7.51 -23.87
CA GLU A 172 -14.76 8.25 -23.13
C GLU A 172 -15.18 9.71 -22.95
N GLU A 173 -15.43 10.15 -21.71
CA GLU A 173 -15.58 11.57 -21.40
C GLU A 173 -14.22 12.17 -20.97
N HIS A 174 -13.43 12.58 -21.97
CA HIS A 174 -12.30 13.50 -21.77
C HIS A 174 -12.80 14.95 -21.71
N GLN A 175 -12.88 15.55 -20.53
CA GLN A 175 -13.03 17.02 -20.43
C GLN A 175 -11.65 17.69 -20.45
N VAL A 176 -11.27 18.17 -21.62
CA VAL A 176 -10.15 19.10 -21.82
C VAL A 176 -10.67 20.53 -21.63
N ARG A 177 -10.26 21.22 -20.56
CA ARG A 177 -10.45 22.67 -20.44
C ARG A 177 -9.30 23.39 -21.17
N HIS A 178 -9.53 23.76 -22.42
CA HIS A 178 -8.84 24.89 -23.05
C HIS A 178 -9.73 26.13 -22.91
N GLY A 179 -9.20 27.17 -22.27
CA GLY A 179 -9.69 28.55 -22.39
C GLY A 179 -8.52 29.39 -22.85
N GLU A 180 -8.48 29.67 -24.14
CA GLU A 180 -7.64 30.70 -24.74
C GLU A 180 -8.43 32.01 -24.64
N ASP A 181 -7.93 32.97 -23.86
CA ASP A 181 -8.26 34.38 -24.06
C ASP A 181 -6.94 35.12 -24.32
N ASN A 182 -6.79 35.51 -25.58
CA ASN A 182 -5.72 36.34 -26.10
C ASN A 182 -6.29 37.74 -26.34
N GLU A 183 -5.96 38.71 -25.50
CA GLU A 183 -6.09 40.14 -25.81
C GLU A 183 -4.70 40.78 -25.70
N GLU A 184 -4.12 41.09 -26.85
CA GLU A 184 -2.96 41.96 -27.01
C GLU A 184 -3.38 43.45 -27.01
N ALA A 185 -2.40 44.30 -26.65
CA ALA A 185 -2.32 45.76 -26.74
C ALA A 185 -2.88 46.54 -25.52
N GLU A 186 -2.18 47.51 -24.92
CA GLU A 186 -1.16 48.42 -25.43
C GLU A 186 -0.02 48.68 -24.43
N VAL A 187 1.19 48.77 -24.99
CA VAL A 187 2.38 49.33 -24.36
C VAL A 187 2.24 50.86 -24.41
N VAL A 188 1.90 51.51 -23.29
CA VAL A 188 2.06 52.97 -23.17
C VAL A 188 3.53 53.25 -22.82
N GLY A 189 4.31 53.54 -23.87
CA GLY A 189 5.56 54.25 -23.73
C GLY A 189 5.29 55.69 -23.26
N HIS A 190 5.91 56.09 -22.16
CA HIS A 190 6.09 57.49 -21.80
C HIS A 190 7.56 57.83 -21.99
N SER A 191 7.85 58.49 -23.10
CA SER A 191 9.05 59.28 -23.29
C SER A 191 8.68 60.55 -24.06
N ASP A 192 9.33 61.64 -23.67
CA ASP A 192 9.50 62.93 -24.36
C ASP A 192 8.38 63.96 -24.14
N ASP A 193 8.63 65.25 -23.87
CA ASP A 193 9.83 66.01 -23.52
C ASP A 193 9.38 67.47 -23.20
N ALA A 194 10.30 68.25 -22.64
CA ALA A 194 10.46 69.71 -22.78
C ALA A 194 9.65 70.77 -21.96
N MET A 195 10.45 71.59 -21.25
CA MET A 195 10.43 73.08 -21.13
C MET A 195 9.25 73.75 -20.39
N GLU A 196 9.33 74.85 -19.64
CA GLU A 196 10.22 76.00 -19.36
C GLU A 196 9.54 76.66 -18.11
N GLU A 197 10.13 77.30 -17.11
CA GLU A 197 11.06 78.44 -16.97
C GLU A 197 11.65 78.42 -15.53
#